data_AF-A0A0U0WDP6-F1
#
_entry.id   AF-A0A0U0WDP6-F1
#
_cell.length_a   1.000
_cell.length_b   1.000
_cell.length_c   1.000
_cell.angle_alpha   90.00
_cell.angle_beta   90.00
_cell.angle_gamma   90.00
#
_symmetry.space_group_name_H-M   'P 1'
#
loop_
_entity.id
_entity.type
_entity.pdbx_description
1 polymer ?
#
loop_
_entity_poly.entity_id
_entity_poly.type
_entity_poly.pdbx_seq_one_letter_code
_entity_poly.pdbx_strand_id
1 'polypeptide(L)'
;MTAFLDGMEQARRAGRNLHDIVSVASFFVSRVDTEVDTRLDKIGTDEAAALHGKAAIANAQLAYQRYEQVIATGRWQALQATGARPQRPFWASTSTKDPAYSDTGYVVELVAPGVVITMPQATLRAVADHAVIPAASVRDHYAGA
;
A
#
# COMPACT_ATOMS: atom_id res chain seq x y z
N MET A 1 11.80 5.51 1.67
CA MET A 1 12.41 4.79 0.52
C MET A 1 13.90 5.09 0.31
N THR A 2 14.52 5.97 1.10
CA THR A 2 15.95 6.34 0.96
C THR A 2 16.89 5.14 0.98
N ALA A 3 16.72 4.22 1.94
CA ALA A 3 17.58 3.03 2.06
C ALA A 3 17.59 2.14 0.81
N PHE A 4 16.45 2.00 0.12
CA PHE A 4 16.39 1.25 -1.13
C PHE A 4 17.20 1.94 -2.24
N LEU A 5 17.05 3.25 -2.40
CA LEU A 5 17.81 4.04 -3.39
C LEU A 5 19.32 3.99 -3.09
N ASP A 6 19.70 4.17 -1.82
CA ASP A 6 21.10 4.08 -1.39
C ASP A 6 21.68 2.70 -1.71
N GLY A 7 20.92 1.63 -1.47
CA GLY A 7 21.32 0.26 -1.79
C GLY A 7 21.49 0.03 -3.29
N MET A 8 20.57 0.53 -4.11
CA MET A 8 20.67 0.41 -5.57
C MET A 8 21.85 1.20 -6.15
N GLU A 9 22.15 2.38 -5.60
CA GLU A 9 23.32 3.15 -6.01
C GLU A 9 24.62 2.46 -5.63
N GLN A 10 24.69 1.84 -4.45
CA GLN A 10 25.84 1.05 -4.03
C GLN A 10 26.02 -0.17 -4.93
N ALA A 11 24.94 -0.88 -5.26
CA ALA A 11 24.97 -2.02 -6.18
C ALA A 11 25.49 -1.60 -7.57
N ARG A 12 25.05 -0.44 -8.07
CA ARG A 12 25.53 0.13 -9.35
C ARG A 12 27.02 0.44 -9.32
N ARG A 13 27.50 1.10 -8.26
CA ARG A 13 28.94 1.41 -8.08
C ARG A 13 29.79 0.14 -7.99
N ALA A 14 29.23 -0.93 -7.45
CA ALA A 14 29.88 -2.24 -7.37
C ALA A 14 29.78 -3.08 -8.66
N GLY A 15 29.24 -2.53 -9.75
CA GLY A 15 29.10 -3.23 -11.03
C GLY A 15 28.09 -4.39 -11.03
N ARG A 16 27.16 -4.42 -10.07
CA ARG A 16 26.12 -5.47 -10.01
C ARG A 16 25.04 -5.21 -11.05
N ASN A 17 24.47 -6.28 -11.60
CA ASN A 17 23.29 -6.18 -12.45
C ASN A 17 22.07 -5.75 -11.62
N LEU A 18 21.60 -4.51 -11.83
CA LEU A 18 20.48 -3.95 -11.07
C LEU A 18 19.15 -4.63 -11.40
N HIS A 19 19.04 -5.24 -12.58
CA HIS A 19 17.83 -5.92 -13.02
C HIS A 19 17.47 -7.12 -12.14
N ASP A 20 18.48 -7.78 -11.57
CA ASP A 20 18.31 -8.99 -10.76
C ASP A 20 17.92 -8.67 -9.31
N ILE A 21 18.01 -7.40 -8.91
CA ILE A 21 17.64 -6.94 -7.58
C ILE A 21 16.15 -6.58 -7.59
N VAL A 22 15.35 -7.40 -6.90
CA VAL A 22 13.91 -7.19 -6.74
C VAL A 22 13.60 -6.89 -5.27
N SER A 23 12.74 -5.91 -5.04
CA SER A 23 12.34 -5.53 -3.68
C SER A 23 10.84 -5.21 -3.61
N VAL A 24 10.29 -5.42 -2.42
CA VAL A 24 8.96 -4.96 -2.01
C VAL A 24 9.08 -4.22 -0.69
N ALA A 25 8.24 -3.20 -0.50
CA ALA A 25 8.09 -2.51 0.78
C ALA A 25 6.78 -2.96 1.44
N SER A 26 6.88 -3.91 2.37
CA SER A 26 5.70 -4.42 3.08
C SER A 26 5.12 -3.38 4.01
N PHE A 27 3.87 -3.00 3.75
CA PHE A 27 3.13 -1.97 4.47
C PHE A 27 1.84 -2.59 5.03
N PHE A 28 1.70 -2.57 6.36
CA PHE A 28 0.59 -3.23 7.04
C PHE A 28 -0.66 -2.35 7.04
N VAL A 29 -1.80 -2.92 6.62
CA VAL A 29 -3.07 -2.20 6.47
C VAL A 29 -3.95 -2.39 7.70
N SER A 30 -4.59 -3.55 7.88
CA SER A 30 -5.67 -3.74 8.86
C SER A 30 -5.30 -3.43 10.31
N ARG A 31 -4.01 -3.50 10.66
CA ARG A 31 -3.52 -3.21 12.03
C ARG A 31 -3.71 -1.74 12.40
N VAL A 32 -3.70 -0.85 11.40
CA VAL A 32 -3.90 0.58 11.62
C VAL A 32 -5.33 0.83 12.07
N ASP A 33 -6.33 0.32 11.34
CA ASP A 33 -7.74 0.48 11.73
C ASP A 33 -8.03 -0.18 13.06
N THR A 34 -7.51 -1.39 13.34
CA THR A 34 -7.69 -2.02 14.67
C THR A 34 -7.27 -1.09 15.83
N GLU A 35 -6.12 -0.41 15.71
CA GLU A 35 -5.65 0.50 16.76
C GLU A 35 -6.38 1.84 16.74
N VAL A 36 -6.66 2.40 15.55
CA VAL A 36 -7.32 3.71 15.42
C VAL A 36 -8.77 3.63 15.85
N ASP A 37 -9.52 2.63 15.41
CA ASP A 37 -10.93 2.41 15.80
C ASP A 37 -11.03 2.25 17.32
N THR A 38 -10.11 1.48 17.95
CA THR A 38 -10.03 1.36 19.42
C THR A 38 -9.85 2.72 20.12
N ARG A 39 -9.19 3.69 19.48
CA ARG A 39 -9.02 5.05 20.04
C ARG A 39 -10.23 5.92 19.75
N LEU A 40 -10.86 5.78 18.59
CA LEU A 40 -12.10 6.48 18.22
C LEU A 40 -13.25 6.08 19.16
N ASP A 41 -13.36 4.80 19.52
CA ASP A 41 -14.31 4.29 20.51
C ASP A 41 -14.18 4.99 21.86
N LYS A 42 -12.95 5.30 22.29
CA LYS A 42 -12.70 6.00 23.57
C LYS A 42 -13.07 7.48 23.52
N ILE A 43 -13.09 8.08 22.32
CA ILE A 43 -13.56 9.44 22.12
C ILE A 43 -15.09 9.45 22.24
N GLY A 44 -15.77 8.45 21.68
CA GLY A 44 -17.19 8.17 21.95
C GLY A 44 -18.16 9.22 21.41
N THR A 45 -17.78 9.94 20.34
CA THR A 45 -18.69 10.86 19.63
C THR A 45 -19.12 10.27 18.29
N ASP A 46 -20.23 10.77 17.74
CA ASP A 46 -20.74 10.34 16.43
C ASP A 46 -19.73 10.64 15.31
N GLU A 47 -18.98 11.75 15.41
CA GLU A 47 -17.92 12.08 14.47
C GLU A 47 -16.76 11.09 14.52
N ALA A 48 -16.39 10.62 15.71
CA ALA A 48 -15.36 9.60 15.88
C ALA A 48 -15.82 8.26 15.30
N ALA A 49 -17.05 7.84 15.60
CA ALA A 49 -17.64 6.62 15.04
C ALA A 49 -17.70 6.67 13.50
N ALA A 50 -17.99 7.84 12.92
CA ALA A 50 -18.01 8.02 11.46
C ALA A 50 -16.64 7.88 10.77
N LEU A 51 -15.54 7.80 11.53
CA LEU A 51 -14.17 7.63 11.01
C LEU A 51 -13.67 6.18 11.03
N HIS A 52 -14.47 5.26 11.57
CA HIS A 52 -14.12 3.84 11.66
C HIS A 52 -13.77 3.23 10.31
N GLY A 53 -12.69 2.44 10.27
CA GLY A 53 -12.27 1.70 9.07
C GLY A 53 -11.70 2.56 7.93
N LYS A 54 -11.43 3.86 8.16
CA LYS A 54 -10.91 4.78 7.14
C LYS A 54 -9.40 4.98 7.21
N ALA A 55 -8.81 4.85 8.39
CA ALA A 55 -7.44 5.29 8.63
C ALA A 55 -6.40 4.44 7.90
N ALA A 56 -6.58 3.11 7.84
CA ALA A 56 -5.64 2.22 7.17
C ALA A 56 -5.60 2.44 5.66
N ILE A 57 -6.77 2.63 5.05
CA ILE A 57 -6.89 2.89 3.61
C ILE A 57 -6.25 4.24 3.27
N ALA A 58 -6.62 5.31 3.99
CA ALA A 58 -6.03 6.63 3.78
C ALA A 58 -4.50 6.61 3.94
N ASN A 59 -3.99 5.96 4.99
CA ASN A 59 -2.55 5.83 5.21
C ASN A 59 -1.84 5.07 4.08
N ALA A 60 -2.43 3.98 3.57
CA ALA A 60 -1.86 3.24 2.44
C ALA A 60 -1.91 4.06 1.12
N GLN A 61 -2.96 4.86 0.92
CA GLN A 61 -3.05 5.78 -0.22
C GLN A 61 -1.96 6.85 -0.18
N LEU A 62 -1.72 7.47 0.98
CA LEU A 62 -0.61 8.41 1.17
C LEU A 62 0.76 7.74 0.99
N ALA A 63 0.92 6.50 1.44
CA ALA A 63 2.15 5.74 1.22
C ALA A 63 2.41 5.49 -0.27
N TYR A 64 1.37 5.19 -1.05
CA TYR A 64 1.48 5.03 -2.49
C TYR A 64 1.74 6.37 -3.21
N GLN A 65 1.11 7.46 -2.79
CA GLN A 65 1.44 8.81 -3.29
C GLN A 65 2.93 9.13 -3.07
N ARG A 66 3.46 8.79 -1.89
CA ARG A 66 4.89 8.96 -1.59
C ARG A 66 5.77 8.09 -2.48
N TYR A 67 5.35 6.86 -2.79
CA TYR A 67 6.02 6.00 -3.75
C TYR A 67 6.09 6.66 -5.14
N GLU A 68 4.97 7.22 -5.63
CA GLU A 68 4.91 7.92 -6.91
C GLU A 68 5.87 9.11 -6.97
N GLN A 69 5.89 9.93 -5.91
CA GLN A 69 6.83 11.05 -5.79
C GLN A 69 8.29 10.59 -5.86
N VAL A 70 8.62 9.45 -5.25
CA VAL A 70 10.00 8.92 -5.24
C VAL A 70 10.40 8.42 -6.63
N ILE A 71 9.54 7.67 -7.31
CA ILE A 71 9.86 7.16 -8.66
C ILE A 71 9.84 8.28 -9.73
N ALA A 72 9.21 9.42 -9.44
CA ALA A 72 9.29 10.60 -10.30
C ALA A 72 10.62 11.36 -10.19
N THR A 73 11.46 11.05 -9.18
CA THR A 73 12.73 11.77 -8.97
C THR A 73 13.77 11.42 -10.03
N GLY A 74 14.60 12.39 -10.42
CA GLY A 74 15.75 12.15 -11.30
C GLY A 74 16.74 11.11 -10.72
N ARG A 75 16.82 11.02 -9.39
CA ARG A 75 17.59 10.00 -8.66
C ARG A 75 17.14 8.59 -9.01
N TRP A 76 15.83 8.33 -8.98
CA TRP A 76 15.28 7.03 -9.38
C TRP A 76 15.41 6.80 -10.89
N GLN A 77 15.06 7.80 -11.72
CA GLN A 77 15.11 7.68 -13.18
C GLN A 77 16.51 7.32 -13.68
N ALA A 78 17.57 7.85 -13.07
CA ALA A 78 18.95 7.50 -13.39
C ALA A 78 19.28 6.02 -13.10
N LEU A 79 18.76 5.45 -12.01
CA LEU A 79 18.90 4.02 -11.71
C LEU A 79 18.08 3.16 -12.69
N GLN A 80 16.85 3.58 -12.97
CA GLN A 80 15.95 2.89 -13.90
C GLN A 80 16.53 2.82 -15.31
N ALA A 81 17.17 3.90 -15.79
CA ALA A 81 17.86 3.92 -17.09
C ALA A 81 18.99 2.88 -17.19
N THR A 82 19.49 2.37 -16.06
CA THR A 82 20.49 1.31 -15.99
C THR A 82 19.89 -0.08 -15.70
N GLY A 83 18.57 -0.23 -15.84
CA GLY A 83 17.87 -1.50 -15.71
C GLY A 83 17.33 -1.82 -14.30
N ALA A 84 17.39 -0.88 -13.36
CA ALA A 84 16.82 -1.07 -12.02
C ALA A 84 15.28 -1.23 -12.06
N ARG A 85 14.75 -2.08 -11.18
CA ARG A 85 13.31 -2.28 -10.97
C ARG A 85 12.85 -1.58 -9.68
N PRO A 86 11.66 -0.95 -9.65
CA PRO A 86 11.21 -0.21 -8.46
C PRO A 86 10.96 -1.15 -7.28
N GLN A 87 11.21 -0.67 -6.06
CA GLN A 87 10.70 -1.31 -4.86
C GLN A 87 9.19 -1.13 -4.81
N ARG A 88 8.45 -2.19 -5.10
CA ARG A 88 6.99 -2.17 -5.22
C ARG A 88 6.34 -2.01 -3.84
N PRO A 89 5.31 -1.17 -3.69
CA PRO A 89 4.47 -1.19 -2.50
C PRO A 89 3.81 -2.56 -2.35
N PHE A 90 3.82 -3.10 -1.13
CA PHE A 90 3.24 -4.41 -0.82
C PHE A 90 2.26 -4.29 0.34
N TRP A 91 0.97 -4.42 0.07
CA TRP A 91 -0.07 -4.34 1.08
C TRP A 91 -0.15 -5.67 1.84
N ALA A 92 0.20 -5.62 3.12
CA ALA A 92 0.19 -6.75 4.04
C ALA A 92 -0.96 -6.61 5.06
N SER A 93 -1.38 -7.74 5.64
CA SER A 93 -2.49 -7.77 6.61
C SER A 93 -3.76 -7.13 6.05
N THR A 94 -4.27 -7.68 4.95
CA THR A 94 -5.39 -7.14 4.18
C THR A 94 -6.71 -7.89 4.42
N SER A 95 -6.75 -8.79 5.42
CA SER A 95 -8.01 -9.31 5.92
C SER A 95 -8.68 -8.30 6.84
N THR A 96 -9.94 -8.03 6.58
CA THR A 96 -10.81 -7.25 7.46
C THR A 96 -10.97 -7.96 8.81
N LYS A 97 -11.03 -7.17 9.89
CA LYS A 97 -11.06 -7.67 11.29
C LYS A 97 -12.41 -7.44 11.95
N ASP A 98 -13.10 -6.38 11.53
CA ASP A 98 -14.46 -6.08 11.91
C ASP A 98 -15.43 -6.67 10.85
N PRO A 99 -16.41 -7.49 11.24
CA PRO A 99 -17.42 -8.01 10.32
C PRO A 99 -18.38 -6.95 9.77
N ALA A 100 -18.43 -5.74 10.34
CA ALA A 100 -19.19 -4.63 9.81
C ALA A 100 -18.58 -4.06 8.51
N TYR A 101 -17.29 -4.32 8.28
CA TYR A 101 -16.59 -3.89 7.07
C TYR A 101 -16.67 -4.97 6.00
N SER A 102 -16.58 -4.56 4.72
CA SER A 102 -16.48 -5.51 3.62
C SER A 102 -15.25 -6.42 3.78
N ASP A 103 -15.43 -7.73 3.60
CA ASP A 103 -14.38 -8.75 3.64
C ASP A 103 -13.39 -8.66 2.45
N THR A 104 -13.72 -7.84 1.44
CA THR A 104 -12.88 -7.50 0.28
C THR A 104 -12.37 -6.06 0.29
N GLY A 105 -12.80 -5.24 1.26
CA GLY A 105 -12.61 -3.78 1.27
C GLY A 105 -11.16 -3.33 1.09
N TYR A 106 -10.23 -3.84 1.91
CA TYR A 106 -8.82 -3.45 1.78
C TYR A 106 -8.16 -3.85 0.45
N VAL A 107 -8.70 -4.86 -0.25
CA VAL A 107 -8.17 -5.26 -1.55
C VAL A 107 -8.70 -4.31 -2.63
N VAL A 108 -10.01 -4.11 -2.65
CA VAL A 108 -10.72 -3.27 -3.63
C VAL A 108 -10.26 -1.82 -3.55
N GLU A 109 -10.10 -1.29 -2.35
CA GLU A 109 -9.76 0.11 -2.10
C GLU A 109 -8.27 0.43 -2.31
N LEU A 110 -7.41 -0.59 -2.46
CA LEU A 110 -5.96 -0.41 -2.57
C LEU A 110 -5.34 -0.93 -3.89
N VAL A 111 -6.14 -1.00 -4.95
CA VAL A 111 -5.69 -1.32 -6.31
C VAL A 111 -4.94 -0.13 -6.94
N ALA A 112 -3.69 -0.35 -7.35
CA ALA A 112 -2.91 0.62 -8.10
C ALA A 112 -1.80 -0.04 -8.93
N PRO A 113 -1.28 0.64 -9.99
CA PRO A 113 -0.18 0.12 -10.79
C PRO A 113 1.08 -0.22 -9.98
N GLY A 114 1.65 -1.40 -10.23
CA GLY A 114 2.92 -1.81 -9.62
C GLY A 114 2.85 -2.22 -8.15
N VAL A 115 1.65 -2.24 -7.56
CA VAL A 115 1.40 -2.77 -6.21
C VAL A 115 1.37 -4.29 -6.20
N VAL A 116 1.76 -4.88 -5.06
CA VAL A 116 1.48 -6.27 -4.72
C VAL A 116 0.55 -6.32 -3.51
N ILE A 117 -0.48 -7.16 -3.55
CA ILE A 117 -1.38 -7.37 -2.41
C ILE A 117 -1.23 -8.82 -1.97
N THR A 118 -0.81 -9.06 -0.73
CA THR A 118 -0.90 -10.41 -0.15
C THR A 118 -2.23 -10.57 0.55
N MET A 119 -2.88 -11.71 0.36
CA MET A 119 -4.21 -12.00 0.88
C MET A 119 -4.19 -13.34 1.61
N PRO A 120 -4.79 -13.44 2.80
CA PRO A 120 -5.15 -14.74 3.34
C PRO A 120 -6.13 -15.45 2.41
N GLN A 121 -6.14 -16.79 2.46
CA GLN A 121 -6.96 -17.61 1.56
C GLN A 121 -8.46 -17.26 1.59
N ALA A 122 -9.00 -16.89 2.75
CA ALA A 122 -10.40 -16.48 2.88
C ALA A 122 -10.68 -15.17 2.10
N THR A 123 -9.85 -14.15 2.28
CA THR A 123 -9.95 -12.88 1.53
C THR A 123 -9.78 -13.10 0.03
N LEU A 124 -8.83 -13.95 -0.38
CA LEU A 124 -8.66 -14.29 -1.80
C LEU A 124 -9.91 -14.93 -2.40
N ARG A 125 -10.57 -15.83 -1.65
CA ARG A 125 -11.83 -16.46 -2.08
C ARG A 125 -12.98 -15.45 -2.15
N ALA A 126 -13.12 -14.57 -1.16
CA ALA A 126 -14.13 -13.51 -1.17
C ALA A 126 -13.96 -12.57 -2.37
N VAL A 127 -12.70 -12.18 -2.64
CA VAL A 127 -12.38 -11.36 -3.82
C VAL A 127 -12.75 -12.06 -5.12
N ALA A 128 -12.43 -13.35 -5.26
CA ALA A 128 -12.77 -14.13 -6.45
C ALA A 128 -14.28 -14.38 -6.61
N ASP A 129 -15.02 -14.41 -5.51
CA ASP A 129 -16.45 -14.68 -5.48
C ASP A 129 -17.28 -13.44 -5.86
N HIS A 130 -17.00 -12.28 -5.26
CA HIS A 130 -17.91 -11.14 -5.35
C HIS A 130 -17.25 -9.75 -5.36
N ALA A 131 -15.92 -9.62 -5.41
CA ALA A 131 -15.33 -8.28 -5.47
C ALA A 131 -15.53 -7.61 -6.84
N VAL A 132 -15.86 -6.32 -6.81
CA VAL A 132 -15.80 -5.44 -7.98
C VAL A 132 -14.46 -4.72 -7.97
N ILE A 133 -13.57 -5.09 -8.88
CA ILE A 133 -12.21 -4.54 -8.93
C ILE A 133 -12.16 -3.28 -9.81
N PRO A 134 -11.87 -2.09 -9.25
CA PRO A 134 -11.73 -0.86 -10.04
C PRO A 134 -10.42 -0.83 -10.83
N ALA A 135 -10.34 0.01 -11.85
CA ALA A 135 -9.13 0.18 -12.66
C ALA A 135 -7.95 0.75 -11.84
N ALA A 136 -8.24 1.67 -10.93
CA ALA A 136 -7.38 2.14 -9.86
C ALA A 136 -8.29 2.71 -8.77
N SER A 137 -8.00 2.43 -7.51
CA SER A 137 -8.74 2.98 -6.36
C SER A 137 -7.88 3.89 -5.50
N VAL A 138 -6.56 3.78 -5.59
CA VAL A 138 -5.67 4.55 -4.72
C VAL A 138 -5.56 6.02 -5.15
N ARG A 139 -5.40 6.26 -6.47
CA ARG A 139 -5.12 7.61 -7.01
C ARG A 139 -6.32 8.55 -6.92
N ASP A 140 -7.53 8.01 -6.93
CA ASP A 140 -8.76 8.80 -6.96
C ASP A 140 -9.06 9.45 -5.59
N HIS A 141 -8.34 9.07 -4.55
CA HIS A 141 -8.65 9.45 -3.17
C HIS A 141 -7.58 10.31 -2.48
N TYR A 142 -6.52 10.74 -3.17
CA TYR A 142 -5.45 11.53 -2.55
C TYR A 142 -5.91 12.84 -1.88
N ALA A 143 -6.97 13.47 -2.37
CA ALA A 143 -7.48 14.72 -1.81
C ALA A 143 -8.33 14.50 -0.54
N GLY A 144 -8.83 13.28 -0.32
CA GLY A 144 -9.62 12.91 0.86
C GLY A 144 -8.88 12.02 1.86
N ALA A 145 -7.63 11.67 1.57
CA ALA A 145 -6.75 10.85 2.41
C ALA A 145 -5.92 11.67 3.40
#